data_AF-A0A9Y4U469-F1
#
_entry.id   AF-A0A9Y4U469-F1
#
_cell.length_a   1.000
_cell.length_b   1.000
_cell.length_c   1.000
_cell.angle_alpha   90.00
_cell.angle_beta   90.00
_cell.angle_gamma   90.00
#
_symmetry.space_group_name_H-M   'P 1'
#
loop_
_entity.id
_entity.type
_entity.pdbx_description
1 polymer ?
#
loop_
_entity_poly.entity_id
_entity_poly.type
_entity_poly.pdbx_seq_one_letter_code
_entity_poly.pdbx_strand_id
1 'polypeptide(L)'
;AKVNAARLHETPLHHAAKNMRVEMIEILVEFGANIYARDQHDRKPVDYTTPGSSSAACLQFYETTPMSLQQLSRLAVRSKLGTRALKVIGQLDVPKLIINYLCYQ
;
A
#
# COMPACT_ATOMS: atom_id res chain seq x y z
N ALA A 1 -2.26 6.23 -9.08
CA ALA A 1 -1.51 5.10 -9.70
C ALA A 1 -2.22 3.80 -9.36
N LYS A 2 -2.09 2.76 -10.20
CA LYS A 2 -2.59 1.40 -9.88
C LYS A 2 -1.52 0.67 -9.08
N VAL A 3 -1.55 0.78 -7.75
CA VAL A 3 -0.49 0.26 -6.86
C VAL A 3 -0.27 -1.26 -6.96
N ASN A 4 -1.33 -1.99 -7.33
CA ASN A 4 -1.33 -3.44 -7.51
C ASN A 4 -1.17 -3.87 -8.98
N ALA A 5 -0.82 -2.96 -9.89
CA ALA A 5 -0.53 -3.34 -11.27
C ALA A 5 0.63 -4.34 -11.28
N ALA A 6 0.49 -5.43 -12.02
CA ALA A 6 1.50 -6.49 -12.07
C ALA A 6 2.04 -6.70 -13.48
N ARG A 7 3.33 -7.03 -13.59
CA ARG A 7 3.97 -7.52 -14.82
C ARG A 7 4.46 -8.93 -14.52
N LEU A 8 4.09 -9.92 -15.35
CA LEU A 8 4.34 -11.34 -15.06
C LEU A 8 3.84 -11.76 -13.67
N HIS A 9 2.72 -11.18 -13.22
CA HIS A 9 2.13 -11.35 -11.89
C HIS A 9 2.97 -10.86 -10.69
N GLU A 10 4.15 -10.27 -10.92
CA GLU A 10 4.88 -9.55 -9.88
C GLU A 10 4.33 -8.12 -9.72
N THR A 11 3.91 -7.79 -8.49
CA THR A 11 3.48 -6.43 -8.11
C THR A 11 4.68 -5.57 -7.70
N PRO A 12 4.55 -4.23 -7.65
CA PRO A 12 5.58 -3.36 -7.08
C PRO A 12 6.05 -3.80 -5.69
N LEU A 13 5.17 -4.41 -4.89
CA LEU A 13 5.50 -4.89 -3.56
C LEU A 13 6.44 -6.10 -3.60
N HIS A 14 6.31 -7.00 -4.59
CA HIS A 14 7.27 -8.09 -4.83
C HIS A 14 8.67 -7.52 -5.12
N HIS A 15 8.74 -6.51 -6.00
CA HIS A 15 10.01 -5.87 -6.32
C HIS A 15 10.63 -5.15 -5.12
N ALA A 16 9.83 -4.45 -4.31
CA ALA A 16 10.32 -3.79 -3.10
C ALA A 16 10.87 -4.80 -2.08
N ALA A 17 10.19 -5.94 -1.91
CA ALA A 17 10.62 -7.03 -1.05
C ALA A 17 11.93 -7.67 -1.53
N LYS A 18 12.03 -8.01 -2.83
CA LYS A 18 13.23 -8.60 -3.44
C LYS A 18 14.47 -7.70 -3.30
N ASN A 19 14.28 -6.39 -3.31
CA ASN A 19 15.35 -5.40 -3.18
C ASN A 19 15.58 -4.92 -1.73
N MET A 20 14.93 -5.53 -0.73
CA MET A 20 15.03 -5.18 0.70
C MET A 20 14.78 -3.69 1.01
N ARG A 21 13.85 -3.06 0.29
CA ARG A 21 13.53 -1.63 0.43
C ARG A 21 12.36 -1.42 1.38
N VAL A 22 12.63 -1.39 2.69
CA VAL A 22 11.60 -1.18 3.75
C VAL A 22 10.76 0.06 3.50
N GLU A 23 11.39 1.22 3.25
CA GLU A 23 10.67 2.48 2.96
C GLU A 23 9.70 2.34 1.78
N MET A 24 10.09 1.58 0.75
CA MET A 24 9.24 1.36 -0.41
C MET A 24 8.10 0.40 -0.10
N ILE A 25 8.32 -0.61 0.76
CA ILE A 25 7.26 -1.49 1.26
C ILE A 25 6.21 -0.65 2.00
N GLU A 26 6.64 0.20 2.93
CA GLU A 26 5.75 1.04 3.74
C GLU A 26 4.92 1.98 2.86
N ILE A 27 5.57 2.70 1.92
CA ILE A 27 4.88 3.60 0.98
C ILE A 27 3.88 2.80 0.13
N LEU A 28 4.26 1.65 -0.42
CA LEU A 28 3.35 0.86 -1.25
C LEU A 28 2.13 0.38 -0.46
N VAL A 29 2.32 -0.09 0.78
CA VAL A 29 1.23 -0.48 1.68
C VAL A 29 0.35 0.73 2.03
N GLU A 30 0.93 1.90 2.28
CA GLU A 30 0.20 3.16 2.53
C GLU A 30 -0.67 3.59 1.32
N PHE A 31 -0.32 3.15 0.12
CA PHE A 31 -1.11 3.38 -1.09
C PHE A 31 -2.05 2.21 -1.44
N GLY A 32 -2.14 1.19 -0.57
CA GLY A 32 -3.08 0.07 -0.70
C GLY A 32 -2.51 -1.12 -1.47
N ALA A 33 -1.19 -1.34 -1.45
CA ALA A 33 -0.59 -2.54 -2.00
C ALA A 33 -1.12 -3.79 -1.28
N ASN A 34 -1.46 -4.82 -2.05
CA ASN A 34 -1.90 -6.10 -1.52
C ASN A 34 -0.70 -6.91 -1.03
N ILE A 35 -0.55 -7.01 0.28
CA ILE A 35 0.50 -7.78 0.95
C ILE A 35 0.44 -9.29 0.67
N TYR A 36 -0.75 -9.79 0.29
CA TYR A 36 -0.98 -11.20 -0.03
C TYR A 36 -1.07 -11.47 -1.53
N ALA A 37 -0.69 -10.51 -2.38
CA ALA A 37 -0.64 -10.74 -3.82
C ALA A 37 0.27 -11.94 -4.13
N ARG A 38 -0.15 -12.81 -5.04
CA ARG A 38 0.66 -13.96 -5.45
C ARG A 38 1.13 -13.79 -6.89
N ASP A 39 2.40 -14.09 -7.11
CA ASP A 39 3.00 -14.10 -8.45
C ASP A 39 2.69 -15.41 -9.21
N GLN A 40 3.32 -15.58 -10.38
CA GLN A 40 3.17 -16.78 -11.21
C GLN A 40 3.73 -18.06 -10.57
N HIS A 41 4.52 -17.95 -9.51
CA HIS A 41 5.08 -19.07 -8.75
C HIS A 41 4.34 -19.30 -7.43
N ASP A 42 3.17 -18.69 -7.25
CA ASP A 42 2.37 -18.75 -6.03
C ASP A 42 3.07 -18.13 -4.79
N ARG A 43 4.08 -17.29 -5.02
CA ARG A 43 4.85 -16.61 -3.96
C ARG A 43 4.25 -15.24 -3.65
N LYS A 44 4.19 -14.91 -2.35
CA LYS A 44 3.87 -13.58 -1.82
C LYS A 44 5.12 -12.69 -1.80
N PRO A 45 4.97 -11.36 -1.65
CA PRO A 45 6.10 -10.46 -1.50
C PRO A 45 7.09 -10.89 -0.40
N VAL A 46 6.60 -11.34 0.77
CA VAL A 46 7.47 -11.75 1.89
C VAL A 46 8.37 -12.93 1.54
N ASP A 47 7.95 -13.81 0.62
CA ASP A 47 8.71 -15.00 0.21
C ASP A 47 9.97 -14.64 -0.61
N TYR A 48 10.08 -13.39 -1.06
CA TYR A 48 11.28 -12.85 -1.72
C TYR A 48 12.24 -12.12 -0.77
N THR A 49 11.94 -12.09 0.52
CA THR A 49 12.80 -11.47 1.54
C THR A 49 13.82 -12.45 2.12
N THR A 50 14.90 -11.93 2.70
CA THR A 50 15.84 -12.74 3.48
C THR A 50 15.24 -12.98 4.87
N PRO A 51 15.21 -14.22 5.39
CA PRO A 51 14.73 -14.51 6.73
C PRO A 51 15.42 -13.64 7.79
N GLY A 52 14.65 -13.01 8.67
CA GLY A 52 15.17 -12.11 9.71
C GLY A 52 15.53 -10.70 9.24
N SER A 53 15.38 -10.37 7.95
CA SER A 53 15.60 -9.00 7.47
C SER A 53 14.50 -8.03 7.93
N SER A 54 14.83 -6.74 7.95
CA SER A 54 13.85 -5.68 8.25
C SER A 54 12.67 -5.67 7.27
N SER A 55 12.89 -6.03 6.00
CA SER A 55 11.81 -6.16 5.01
C SER A 55 10.89 -7.34 5.31
N ALA A 56 11.45 -8.48 5.74
CA ALA A 56 10.65 -9.62 6.19
C ALA A 56 9.78 -9.23 7.41
N ALA A 57 10.41 -8.62 8.42
CA ALA A 57 9.72 -8.18 9.63
C ALA A 57 8.62 -7.13 9.33
N CYS A 58 8.88 -6.18 8.44
CA CYS A 58 7.92 -5.17 8.00
C CYS A 58 6.70 -5.80 7.32
N LEU A 59 6.90 -6.73 6.37
CA LEU A 59 5.79 -7.42 5.71
C LEU A 59 5.00 -8.31 6.68
N GLN A 60 5.68 -9.07 7.54
CA GLN A 60 5.05 -9.90 8.57
C GLN A 60 4.25 -9.08 9.58
N PHE A 61 4.72 -7.87 9.92
CA PHE A 61 3.97 -6.94 10.73
C PHE A 61 2.63 -6.60 10.07
N TYR A 62 2.62 -6.27 8.77
CA TYR A 62 1.37 -5.99 8.06
C TYR A 62 0.50 -7.24 7.84
N GLU A 63 1.06 -8.45 7.83
CA GLU A 63 0.27 -9.69 7.76
C GLU A 63 -0.50 -9.98 9.05
N THR A 64 0.01 -9.52 10.20
CA THR A 64 -0.57 -9.80 11.53
C THR A 64 -1.28 -8.60 12.14
N THR A 65 -0.96 -7.40 11.67
CA THR A 65 -1.49 -6.14 12.22
C THR A 65 -2.30 -5.41 11.15
N PRO A 66 -3.63 -5.27 11.33
CA PRO A 66 -4.46 -4.53 10.39
C PRO A 66 -4.08 -3.04 10.40
N MET A 67 -4.19 -2.40 9.23
CA MET A 67 -4.05 -0.95 9.12
C MET A 67 -5.11 -0.23 9.98
N SER A 68 -4.77 0.96 10.47
CA SER A 68 -5.70 1.77 11.26
C SER A 68 -6.96 2.11 10.46
N LEU A 69 -8.08 2.32 11.16
CA LEU A 69 -9.34 2.72 10.52
C LEU A 69 -9.17 4.02 9.71
N GLN A 70 -8.33 4.94 10.17
CA GLN A 70 -8.01 6.18 9.47
C GLN A 70 -7.42 5.88 8.09
N GLN A 71 -6.45 4.96 8.03
CA GLN A 71 -5.77 4.56 6.81
C GLN A 71 -6.69 3.78 5.86
N LEU A 72 -7.48 2.86 6.41
CA LEU A 72 -8.49 2.13 5.63
C LEU A 72 -9.54 3.08 5.05
N SER A 73 -9.97 4.08 5.81
CA SER A 73 -10.92 5.10 5.36
C SER A 73 -10.34 5.95 4.24
N ARG A 74 -9.08 6.38 4.36
CA ARG A 74 -8.36 7.08 3.28
C ARG A 74 -8.35 6.24 1.99
N LEU A 75 -7.94 4.99 2.07
CA LEU A 75 -7.88 4.09 0.92
C LEU A 75 -9.27 3.89 0.29
N ALA A 76 -10.31 3.68 1.10
CA ALA A 76 -11.68 3.51 0.63
C ALA A 76 -12.18 4.75 -0.14
N VAL A 77 -12.00 5.95 0.43
CA VAL A 77 -12.37 7.22 -0.22
C VAL A 77 -11.63 7.39 -1.53
N ARG A 78 -10.30 7.21 -1.53
CA ARG A 78 -9.47 7.39 -2.73
C ARG A 78 -9.80 6.36 -3.82
N SER A 79 -10.01 5.11 -3.44
CA SER A 79 -10.40 4.04 -4.36
C SER A 79 -11.74 4.33 -5.03
N LYS A 80 -12.74 4.77 -4.24
CA LYS A 80 -14.08 5.08 -4.76
C LYS A 80 -14.10 6.29 -5.70
N LEU A 81 -13.28 7.31 -5.40
CA LEU A 81 -13.22 8.54 -6.21
C LEU A 81 -12.32 8.42 -7.45
N GLY A 82 -11.33 7.53 -7.41
CA GLY A 82 -10.41 7.27 -8.53
C GLY A 82 -9.67 8.54 -8.97
N THR A 83 -9.62 8.80 -10.28
CA THR A 83 -8.93 9.97 -10.86
C THR A 83 -9.52 11.32 -10.45
N ARG A 84 -10.77 11.35 -9.97
CA ARG A 84 -11.45 12.58 -9.53
C ARG A 84 -11.15 12.96 -8.08
N ALA A 85 -10.44 12.10 -7.34
CA ALA A 85 -10.23 12.26 -5.90
C ALA A 85 -9.75 13.65 -5.49
N LEU A 86 -8.69 14.17 -6.14
CA LEU A 86 -8.11 15.46 -5.79
C LEU A 86 -9.07 16.64 -6.01
N LYS A 87 -9.98 16.55 -6.98
CA LYS A 87 -10.99 17.58 -7.23
C LYS A 87 -12.10 17.54 -6.17
N VAL A 88 -12.57 16.34 -5.82
CA VAL A 88 -13.72 16.15 -4.92
C VAL A 88 -13.33 16.31 -3.45
N ILE A 89 -12.17 15.79 -3.04
CA ILE A 89 -11.73 15.82 -1.63
C ILE A 89 -11.58 17.26 -1.12
N GLY A 90 -11.11 18.19 -1.97
CA GLY A 90 -11.00 19.60 -1.61
C GLY A 90 -12.33 20.34 -1.41
N GLN A 91 -13.46 19.70 -1.77
CA GLN A 91 -14.81 20.26 -1.64
C GLN A 91 -15.59 19.64 -0.47
N LEU A 92 -14.99 18.70 0.26
CA LEU A 92 -15.63 18.07 1.40
C LEU A 92 -15.73 19.05 2.57
N ASP A 93 -16.87 19.04 3.25
CA ASP A 93 -17.09 19.81 4.47
C ASP A 93 -16.45 19.10 5.68
N VAL A 94 -15.11 19.06 5.68
CA VAL A 94 -14.29 18.46 6.74
C VAL A 94 -13.06 19.33 7.02
N PRO A 95 -12.43 19.22 8.21
CA PRO A 95 -11.25 20.02 8.54
C PRO A 95 -10.11 19.87 7.54
N LYS A 96 -9.35 20.95 7.30
CA LYS A 96 -8.20 20.98 6.37
C LYS A 96 -7.16 19.89 6.65
N LEU A 97 -6.96 19.54 7.93
CA LEU A 97 -6.06 18.46 8.31
C LEU A 97 -6.49 17.10 7.72
N ILE A 98 -7.80 16.83 7.67
CA ILE A 98 -8.35 15.60 7.07
C ILE A 98 -8.22 15.66 5.55
N ILE A 99 -8.45 16.83 4.93
CA ILE A 99 -8.23 17.03 3.49
C ILE A 99 -6.77 16.71 3.13
N ASN A 100 -5.81 17.29 3.86
CA ASN A 100 -4.38 17.04 3.65
C ASN A 100 -4.04 15.56 3.83
N TYR A 101 -4.53 14.95 4.92
CA TYR A 101 -4.39 13.53 5.16
C TYR A 101 -4.93 12.70 3.99
N LEU A 102 -6.11 12.99 3.45
CA LEU A 102 -6.69 12.27 2.30
C LEU A 102 -5.93 12.51 0.98
N CYS A 103 -5.21 13.63 0.87
CA CYS A 103 -4.44 14.05 -0.30
C CYS A 103 -2.96 13.65 -0.27
N TYR A 104 -2.47 13.07 0.83
CA TYR A 104 -1.03 12.83 1.07
C TYR A 104 -0.20 14.13 1.07
N GLN A 105 -0.71 15.17 1.75
CA GLN A 105 -0.08 16.49 1.91
C GLN A 105 0.20 16.82 3.37
#